data_AF-A0A960D4K6-F1
#
_entry.id   AF-A0A960D4K6-F1
#
_cell.length_a   1.000
_cell.length_b   1.000
_cell.length_c   1.000
_cell.angle_alpha   90.00
_cell.angle_beta   90.00
_cell.angle_gamma   90.00
#
_symmetry.space_group_name_H-M   'P 1'
#
loop_
_entity.id
_entity.type
_entity.pdbx_description
1 polymer ?
#
loop_
_entity_poly.entity_id
_entity_poly.type
_entity_poly.pdbx_seq_one_letter_code
_entity_poly.pdbx_strand_id
1 'polypeptide(L)' 'MTTTTPGAPVVVEVAVDPPYPVIIGTGLLGELGELLGGRHKVAILHQPVLAQTAEAIRNHLADKGV' A
#
# COMPACT_ATOMS: atom_id res chain seq x y z
N MET A 1 -19.09 9.52 17.81
CA MET A 1 -18.10 9.01 18.78
C MET A 1 -17.34 7.90 18.07
N THR A 2 -16.28 8.25 17.33
CA THR A 2 -15.42 7.29 16.61
C THR A 2 -14.10 7.22 17.37
N THR A 3 -13.90 6.13 18.10
CA THR A 3 -12.68 5.87 18.86
C THR A 3 -11.60 5.38 17.89
N THR A 4 -10.74 6.27 17.42
CA THR A 4 -9.52 5.89 16.70
C THR A 4 -8.54 5.28 17.69
N THR A 5 -8.43 3.95 17.71
CA THR A 5 -7.37 3.24 18.43
C THR A 5 -6.02 3.61 17.80
N PRO A 6 -5.06 4.19 18.55
CA PRO A 6 -3.77 4.58 18.00
C PRO A 6 -3.00 3.30 17.62
N GLY A 7 -2.88 3.03 16.32
CA GLY A 7 -2.05 1.95 15.78
C GLY A 7 -2.68 1.10 14.68
N ALA A 8 -4.01 1.11 14.51
CA ALA A 8 -4.66 0.41 13.41
C ALA A 8 -4.75 1.32 12.15
N PRO A 9 -4.55 0.77 10.94
CA PRO A 9 -4.72 1.55 9.71
C PRO A 9 -6.17 2.04 9.59
N VAL A 10 -6.33 3.30 9.19
CA VAL A 10 -7.62 3.95 8.97
C VAL A 10 -7.93 3.89 7.49
N VAL A 11 -9.08 3.31 7.14
CA VAL A 11 -9.57 3.25 5.77
C VAL A 11 -10.64 4.32 5.58
N VAL A 12 -10.43 5.20 4.61
CA VAL A 12 -11.39 6.24 4.22
C VAL A 12 -11.89 5.92 2.81
N GLU A 13 -13.18 5.64 2.66
CA GLU A 13 -13.78 5.46 1.34
C GLU A 13 -14.07 6.80 0.68
N VAL A 14 -13.54 6.99 -0.52
CA VAL A 14 -13.84 8.17 -1.34
C VAL A 14 -15.00 7.81 -2.27
N ALA A 15 -16.18 8.33 -1.95
CA ALA A 15 -17.41 8.13 -2.72
C ALA A 15 -17.44 8.98 -4.00
N VAL A 16 -16.53 8.69 -4.93
CA VAL A 16 -16.56 9.15 -6.33
C VAL A 16 -16.92 7.99 -7.24
N ASP A 17 -17.07 8.21 -8.55
CA ASP A 17 -17.38 7.14 -9.52
C ASP A 17 -16.19 6.91 -10.47
N PRO A 18 -15.48 5.75 -10.39
CA PRO A 18 -15.64 4.66 -9.42
C PRO A 18 -14.99 4.97 -8.05
N PRO A 19 -15.55 4.46 -6.93
CA PRO A 19 -15.05 4.78 -5.60
C PRO A 19 -13.72 4.07 -5.33
N TYR A 20 -12.86 4.70 -4.52
CA TYR A 20 -11.57 4.12 -4.14
C TYR A 20 -11.29 4.28 -2.63
N PRO A 21 -10.72 3.24 -1.99
CA PRO A 21 -10.31 3.31 -0.60
C PRO A 21 -8.95 4.02 -0.46
N VAL A 22 -8.84 4.91 0.53
CA VAL A 22 -7.57 5.51 0.96
C VAL A 22 -7.20 4.94 2.32
N ILE A 23 -6.10 4.19 2.36
CA ILE A 23 -5.63 3.52 3.58
C ILE A 23 -4.50 4.37 4.18
N ILE A 24 -4.69 4.81 5.42
CA ILE A 24 -3.76 5.67 6.16
C ILE A 24 -3.24 4.89 7.37
N GLY A 25 -1.95 4.59 7.39
CA GLY A 25 -1.33 3.84 8.47
C GLY A 25 0.20 3.85 8.36
N THR A 26 0.85 3.19 9.31
CA THR A 26 2.30 2.95 9.31
C THR A 26 2.56 1.48 9.01
N GLY A 27 3.62 1.18 8.25
CA GLY A 27 3.97 -0.22 7.93
C GLY A 27 3.06 -0.90 6.89
N LEU A 28 2.49 -0.16 5.94
CA LEU A 28 1.53 -0.66 4.93
C LEU A 28 2.16 -1.55 3.83
N LEU A 29 3.41 -2.00 3.99
CA LEU A 29 4.09 -2.88 3.03
C LEU A 29 3.34 -4.20 2.83
N GLY A 30 2.83 -4.78 3.92
CA GLY A 30 2.08 -6.05 3.88
C GLY A 30 0.79 -5.95 3.08
N GLU A 31 -0.02 -4.92 3.37
CA GLU A 31 -1.28 -4.65 2.68
C GLU A 31 -1.06 -4.30 1.20
N LEU A 32 -0.01 -3.56 0.87
CA LEU A 32 0.35 -3.27 -0.52
C LEU A 32 0.63 -4.56 -1.31
N GLY A 33 1.35 -5.50 -0.70
CA GLY A 33 1.60 -6.79 -1.32
C GLY A 33 0.35 -7.66 -1.48
N GLU A 34 -0.61 -7.61 -0.55
CA GLU A 34 -1.89 -8.31 -0.70
C GLU A 34 -2.76 -7.70 -1.81
N LEU A 35 -2.82 -6.37 -1.89
CA LEU A 35 -3.55 -5.66 -2.95
C LEU A 35 -2.98 -5.94 -4.35
N LEU A 36 -1.68 -6.21 -4.43
CA LEU A 36 -0.96 -6.47 -5.68
C LEU A 36 -0.79 -7.95 -6.02
N GLY A 37 -1.13 -8.88 -5.12
CA GLY A 37 -0.89 -10.32 -5.25
C GLY A 37 -1.57 -11.04 -6.43
N GLY A 38 -2.41 -10.35 -7.20
CA GLY A 38 -3.02 -10.86 -8.43
C GLY A 38 -2.43 -10.31 -9.74
N ARG A 39 -1.41 -9.45 -9.68
CA ARG A 39 -0.83 -8.79 -10.86
C ARG A 39 0.49 -9.45 -11.24
N HIS A 40 0.68 -9.75 -12.53
CA HIS A 40 1.92 -10.38 -13.02
C HIS A 40 3.10 -9.43 -13.21
N LYS A 41 2.84 -8.11 -13.24
CA LYS A 41 3.85 -7.06 -13.41
C LYS A 41 3.41 -5.80 -12.67
N VAL A 42 4.33 -5.20 -11.92
CA VAL A 42 4.12 -3.94 -11.20
C VAL A 42 5.30 -3.01 -11.46
N ALA A 43 5.02 -1.74 -11.76
CA ALA A 43 6.03 -0.69 -11.87
C ALA A 43 5.87 0.27 -10.69
N ILE A 44 6.95 0.48 -9.93
CA ILE A 44 6.99 1.40 -8.79
C ILE A 44 7.67 2.68 -9.25
N LEU A 45 6.90 3.76 -9.40
CA LEU A 45 7.46 5.09 -9.67
C LEU A 45 7.65 5.81 -8.34
N HIS A 46 8.90 6.10 -8.00
CA HIS A 46 9.26 6.80 -6.77
C HIS A 46 10.16 8.00 -7.07
N GLN A 47 10.19 8.97 -6.16
CA GLN A 47 11.15 10.07 -6.20
C GLN A 47 12.56 9.54 -5.87
N PRO A 48 13.64 10.14 -6.40
CA PRO A 48 15.00 9.63 -6.24
C PRO A 48 15.45 9.50 -4.77
N VAL A 49 14.94 10.34 -3.87
CA VAL A 49 15.23 10.29 -2.43
C VAL A 49 14.61 9.08 -1.71
N LEU A 50 13.65 8.38 -2.32
CA LEU A 50 12.94 7.25 -1.75
C LEU A 50 13.36 5.89 -2.35
N ALA A 51 14.51 5.83 -3.03
CA ALA A 51 14.99 4.61 -3.68
C ALA A 51 15.13 3.40 -2.74
N GLN A 52 15.61 3.62 -1.51
CA GLN A 52 15.73 2.53 -0.51
C GLN A 52 14.37 1.93 -0.14
N THR A 53 13.35 2.77 0.04
CA THR A 53 11.99 2.32 0.34
C THR A 53 11.39 1.57 -0.86
N ALA A 54 11.65 2.05 -2.07
CA ALA A 54 11.17 1.41 -3.29
C ALA A 54 11.79 0.02 -3.52
N GLU A 55 13.10 -0.14 -3.28
CA GLU A 55 13.76 -1.45 -3.31
C GLU A 55 13.18 -2.40 -2.25
N ALA A 56 12.90 -1.90 -1.03
CA ALA A 56 12.25 -2.71 0.00
C ALA A 56 10.86 -3.18 -0.43
N ILE A 57 10.05 -2.31 -1.05
CA ILE A 57 8.74 -2.66 -1.61
C ILE A 57 8.89 -3.68 -2.74
N ARG A 58 9.86 -3.48 -3.65
CA ARG A 58 10.14 -4.38 -4.77
C ARG A 58 10.52 -5.78 -4.29
N ASN A 59 11.41 -5.89 -3.31
CA ASN A 59 11.80 -7.19 -2.74
C ASN A 59 10.59 -7.88 -2.09
N HIS A 60 9.77 -7.14 -1.35
CA HIS A 60 8.57 -7.69 -0.73
C HIS A 60 7.53 -8.18 -1.75
N LEU A 61 7.40 -7.51 -2.90
CA LEU A 61 6.55 -7.96 -4.01
C LEU A 61 7.12 -9.18 -4.73
N ALA A 62 8.43 -9.20 -4.95
CA ALA A 62 9.12 -10.35 -5.55
C ALA A 62 8.98 -11.62 -4.70
N ASP A 63 9.05 -11.50 -3.37
CA ASP A 63 8.81 -12.62 -2.44
C ASP A 63 7.37 -13.18 -2.56
N LYS A 64 6.40 -12.35 -2.98
CA LYS A 64 5.01 -12.77 -3.21
C LYS A 64 4.76 -13.29 -4.64
N GLY A 65 5.79 -13.37 -5.48
CA GLY A 65 5.69 -13.87 -6.85
C GLY A 65 5.17 -12.85 -7.87
N VAL A 66 5.31 -11.56 -7.55
CA VAL A 66 4.95 -10.41 -8.41
C VAL A 66 6.19 -9.71 -8.94
#